data_AF-K8XMW5-F1
#
_entry.id   AF-K8XMW5-F1
#
_cell.length_a   1.000
_cell.length_b   1.000
_cell.length_c   1.000
_cell.angle_alpha   90.00
_cell.angle_beta   90.00
_cell.angle_gamma   90.00
#
_symmetry.space_group_name_H-M   'P 1'
#
loop_
_entity.id
_entity.type
_entity.pdbx_description
1 polymer ?
#
loop_
_entity_poly.entity_id
_entity_poly.type
_entity_poly.pdbx_seq_one_letter_code
_entity_poly.pdbx_strand_id
1 'polypeptide(L)' 'MCGRYASTTTHKETRSIFEVAEVVGEELKPSYSVAPTQEDRVVLERAPRDQPDAEASRQIRTVRWGLVPRNRRPVRCV' A
#
# COMPACT_ATOMS: atom_id res chain seq x y z
N MET A 1 -19.20 -7.30 -2.45
CA MET A 1 -18.21 -6.61 -1.60
C MET A 1 -17.12 -7.62 -1.27
N CYS A 2 -15.87 -7.39 -1.68
CA CYS A 2 -14.78 -8.35 -1.47
C CYS A 2 -14.10 -8.05 -0.12
N GLY A 3 -14.44 -8.83 0.92
CA GLY A 3 -13.94 -8.62 2.28
C GLY A 3 -12.61 -9.32 2.59
N ARG A 4 -12.11 -10.18 1.70
CA ARG A 4 -10.81 -10.86 1.82
C ARG A 4 -10.21 -11.11 0.44
N TYR A 5 -8.88 -11.20 0.38
CA TYR A 5 -8.15 -11.59 -0.83
C TYR A 5 -6.80 -12.23 -0.49
N ALA A 6 -6.09 -12.76 -1.49
CA ALA A 6 -4.75 -13.30 -1.35
C ALA A 6 -3.72 -12.34 -1.96
N SER A 7 -2.62 -12.11 -1.25
CA SER A 7 -1.46 -11.32 -1.66
C SER A 7 -0.21 -12.20 -1.50
N THR A 8 0.20 -12.86 -2.59
CA THR A 8 1.32 -13.81 -2.59
C THR A 8 2.54 -13.33 -3.39
N THR A 9 2.37 -12.26 -4.16
CA THR A 9 3.39 -11.72 -5.06
C THR A 9 4.51 -11.01 -4.29
N THR A 10 5.75 -11.22 -4.73
CA THR A 10 6.94 -10.57 -4.14
C THR A 10 7.13 -9.14 -4.64
N HIS A 11 7.93 -8.33 -3.92
CA HIS A 11 8.31 -6.99 -4.40
C HIS A 11 9.02 -7.04 -5.75
N LYS A 12 9.80 -8.09 -6.01
CA LYS A 12 10.50 -8.29 -7.28
C LYS A 12 9.51 -8.47 -8.44
N GLU A 13 8.52 -9.33 -8.26
CA GLU A 13 7.48 -9.57 -9.28
C GLU A 13 6.61 -8.34 -9.48
N THR A 14 6.15 -7.69 -8.41
CA THR A 14 5.35 -6.46 -8.51
C THR A 14 6.15 -5.35 -9.20
N ARG A 15 7.44 -5.17 -8.88
CA ARG A 15 8.31 -4.22 -9.57
C ARG A 15 8.40 -4.49 -11.06
N SER A 16 8.55 -5.76 -11.45
CA SER A 16 8.66 -6.14 -12.86
C SER A 16 7.37 -5.92 -13.62
N ILE A 17 6.21 -6.16 -12.99
CA ILE A 17 4.89 -6.04 -13.65
C ILE A 17 4.50 -4.56 -13.83
N PHE A 18 4.82 -3.71 -12.86
CA PHE A 18 4.37 -2.31 -12.82
C PHE A 18 5.46 -1.29 -13.12
N GLU A 19 6.67 -1.74 -13.47
CA GLU A 19 7.84 -0.90 -13.77
C GLU A 19 8.12 0.11 -12.65
N VAL A 20 8.15 -0.38 -11.42
CA VAL A 20 8.24 0.46 -10.22
C VAL A 20 9.70 0.85 -9.96
N ALA A 21 9.95 2.16 -9.92
CA ALA A 21 11.26 2.74 -9.64
C ALA A 21 11.70 2.50 -8.18
N GLU A 22 10.80 2.66 -7.21
CA GLU A 22 11.14 2.69 -5.78
C GLU A 22 10.33 1.69 -4.95
N VAL A 23 10.94 1.10 -3.92
CA VAL A 23 10.23 0.33 -2.89
C VAL A 23 10.48 1.00 -1.56
N VAL A 24 9.39 1.35 -0.86
CA VAL A 24 9.43 2.04 0.42
C VAL A 24 8.72 1.17 1.45
N GLY A 25 9.48 0.64 2.41
CA GLY A 25 9.00 -0.22 3.48
C GLY A 25 9.51 -1.66 3.37
N GLU A 26 9.07 -2.49 4.31
CA GLU A 26 9.47 -3.90 4.38
C GLU A 26 8.68 -4.78 3.42
N GLU A 27 9.31 -5.86 2.96
CA GLU A 27 8.64 -6.87 2.16
C GLU A 27 7.73 -7.74 3.02
N LEU A 28 6.44 -7.73 2.69
CA LEU A 28 5.45 -8.57 3.35
C LEU A 28 5.57 -10.01 2.88
N LYS A 29 5.43 -10.95 3.83
CA LYS A 29 5.29 -12.38 3.53
C LYS A 29 4.01 -12.65 2.74
N PRO A 30 3.99 -13.71 1.91
CA PRO A 30 2.76 -14.16 1.26
C PRO A 30 1.62 -14.40 2.27
N SER A 31 0.44 -13.86 1.98
CA SER A 31 -0.78 -14.06 2.75
C SER A 31 -1.91 -14.52 1.85
N TYR A 32 -2.51 -15.67 2.16
CA TYR A 32 -3.64 -16.22 1.41
C TYR A 32 -5.00 -15.70 1.89
N SER A 33 -4.99 -14.84 2.91
CA SER A 33 -6.20 -14.40 3.57
C SER A 33 -5.99 -13.05 4.23
N VAL A 34 -5.76 -12.03 3.41
CA VAL A 34 -5.70 -10.63 3.85
C VAL A 34 -7.10 -10.19 4.26
N ALA A 35 -7.21 -9.62 5.47
CA ALA A 35 -8.42 -9.13 6.10
C ALA A 35 -8.41 -7.60 6.15
N PRO A 36 -9.58 -6.94 6.23
CA PRO A 36 -9.65 -5.50 6.37
C PRO A 36 -8.82 -5.07 7.58
N THR A 37 -8.14 -3.93 7.46
CA THR A 37 -7.21 -3.34 8.42
C THR A 37 -5.83 -3.99 8.54
N GLN A 38 -5.56 -5.11 7.89
CA GLN A 38 -4.20 -5.63 7.77
C GLN A 38 -3.37 -4.77 6.81
N GLU A 39 -2.05 -4.87 6.93
CA GLU A 39 -1.11 -4.22 6.02
C GLU A 39 -0.97 -5.03 4.74
N ASP A 40 -0.90 -4.34 3.62
CA ASP A 40 -0.58 -4.94 2.33
C ASP A 40 0.22 -3.97 1.45
N ARG A 41 0.85 -4.52 0.42
CA ARG A 41 1.64 -3.78 -0.56
C ARG A 41 0.74 -3.12 -1.59
N VAL A 42 1.00 -1.87 -1.93
CA VAL A 42 0.31 -1.13 -2.98
C VAL A 42 1.30 -0.42 -3.88
N VAL A 43 0.97 -0.33 -5.17
CA VAL A 43 1.69 0.51 -6.12
C VAL A 43 0.99 1.87 -6.16
N LEU A 44 1.78 2.93 -6.00
CA LEU A 44 1.31 4.31 -6.00
C LEU A 44 2.19 5.13 -6.93
N GLU A 45 1.61 6.09 -7.62
CA GLU A 45 2.36 7.10 -8.38
C GLU A 45 2.31 8.41 -7.60
N ARG A 46 3.48 8.98 -7.27
CA ARG A 46 3.55 10.19 -6.43
C ARG A 46 4.81 10.99 -6.72
N ALA A 47 4.68 12.31 -6.78
CA ALA A 47 5.82 13.22 -6.72
C ALA A 47 6.52 13.13 -5.33
N PRO A 48 7.85 13.33 -5.27
CA PRO A 48 8.58 13.45 -4.01
C PRO A 48 7.94 14.51 -3.11
N ARG A 49 7.87 14.23 -1.80
CA ARG A 49 7.20 15.13 -0.85
C ARG A 49 7.84 16.52 -0.81
N ASP A 50 9.15 16.58 -0.98
CA ASP A 50 9.93 17.82 -0.91
C ASP A 50 9.98 18.57 -2.26
N GLN A 51 9.51 17.95 -3.34
CA GLN A 51 9.50 18.51 -4.69
C GLN A 51 8.18 18.16 -5.38
N PRO A 52 7.08 18.85 -5.07
CA PRO A 52 5.75 18.53 -5.57
C PRO A 52 5.61 18.75 -7.10
N ASP A 53 6.45 19.62 -7.68
CA ASP A 53 6.48 19.92 -9.11
C ASP A 53 7.35 18.95 -9.92
N ALA A 54 8.08 18.05 -9.25
CA ALA A 54 8.88 17.03 -9.93
C ALA A 54 7.97 15.94 -10.53
N GLU A 55 8.51 15.22 -11.51
CA GLU A 55 7.81 14.12 -12.15
C GLU A 55 7.45 13.02 -11.12
N ALA A 56 6.21 12.53 -11.21
CA ALA A 56 5.74 11.51 -10.29
C ALA A 56 6.40 10.17 -10.61
N SER A 57 6.94 9.51 -9.59
CA SER A 57 7.51 8.17 -9.73
C SER A 57 6.57 7.10 -9.18
N ARG A 58 6.61 5.92 -9.78
CA ARG A 58 5.91 4.73 -9.26
C ARG A 58 6.71 4.11 -8.13
N GLN A 59 6.03 3.89 -7.01
CA GLN A 59 6.58 3.33 -5.79
C GLN A 59 5.70 2.19 -5.24
N ILE A 60 6.33 1.17 -4.67
CA ILE A 60 5.65 0.18 -3.82
C ILE A 60 5.70 0.68 -2.37
N ARG A 61 4.56 0.64 -1.69
CA ARG A 61 4.44 0.97 -0.27
C ARG A 61 3.62 -0.07 0.48
N THR A 62 3.97 -0.26 1.75
CA THR A 62 3.12 -0.98 2.71
C THR A 62 2.09 -0.01 3.29
N VAL A 63 0.81 -0.32 3.16
CA VAL A 63 -0.30 0.49 3.66
C VAL A 63 -1.33 -0.36 4.40
N ARG A 64 -2.09 0.27 5.29
CA ARG A 64 -3.25 -0.36 5.93
C ARG A 64 -4.42 -0.46 4.96
N TRP A 65 -4.98 -1.66 4.79
CA TRP A 65 -6.19 -1.88 3.99
C TRP A 65 -7.44 -1.36 4.72
N GLY A 66 -7.69 -0.07 4.58
CA GLY A 66 -8.88 0.58 5.12
C GLY A 66 -8.68 2.09 5.12
N LEU A 67 -9.40 2.78 4.24
CA LEU A 67 -9.31 4.23 4.12
C LEU A 67 -9.73 4.89 5.44
N VAL A 68 -8.82 5.64 6.05
CA VAL A 68 -9.11 6.46 7.24
C VAL A 68 -9.27 7.91 6.78
N PRO A 69 -10.51 8.45 6.76
CA PRO A 69 -10.72 9.83 6.37
C PRO A 69 -10.19 10.77 7.47
N ARG A 70 -9.73 11.95 7.06
CA ARG A 70 -9.16 12.96 7.99
C ARG A 70 -10.14 13.39 9.08
N ASN A 71 -11.44 13.36 8.81
CA ASN A 71 -12.50 13.74 9.74
C ASN A 71 -13.05 12.57 10.58
N ARG A 72 -12.39 11.40 10.56
CA ARG A 72 -12.78 10.26 11.38
C ARG A 72 -12.61 10.62 12.86
N ARG A 73 -13.73 10.73 13.59
CA ARG A 73 -13.68 10.83 15.06
C ARG A 73 -13.34 9.46 15.65
N PRO A 74 -12.37 9.36 16.58
CA PRO A 74 -12.11 8.10 17.26
C PRO A 74 -13.33 7.76 18.12
N VAL A 75 -13.96 6.63 17.84
CA VAL A 75 -14.95 6.03 18.74
C VAL A 75 -14.18 5.34 19.87
N ARG A 76 -14.28 5.90 21.07
CA ARG A 76 -13.80 5.25 22.29
C ARG A 76 -14.89 4.25 22.68
N CYS A 77 -14.64 2.96 22.52
CA CYS A 77 -15.47 1.95 23.15
C CYS A 77 -15.19 2.04 24.66
N VAL A 78 -16.22 2.42 25.43
CA VAL A 78 -16.26 2.30 26.89
C VAL A 78 -16.81 0.91 27.21
#